data_AF-A0A5P8E8J7-F1
#
_entry.id   AF-A0A5P8E8J7-F1
#
_cell.length_a   1.000
_cell.length_b   1.000
_cell.length_c   1.000
_cell.angle_alpha   90.00
_cell.angle_beta   90.00
_cell.angle_gamma   90.00
#
_symmetry.space_group_name_H-M   'P 1'
#
loop_
_entity.id
_entity.type
_entity.pdbx_description
1 polymer ?
#
loop_
_entity_poly.entity_id
_entity_poly.type
_entity_poly.pdbx_seq_one_letter_code
_entity_poly.pdbx_strand_id
1 'polypeptide(L)'
;MKKFYMVALLAMFAIGVSAQTYSFLTVETSDGAQRSFATDQIYITFSNDNNMVISTGATTGTDNVSIPLASLNRMFFSEVATGIRNTLTQPSDLSALADGTMVTIYDMTGKQLLRTTKQGNGLPTESLPKGLYIIKANGMTQKMYIR
;
A
#
# COMPACT_ATOMS: atom_id res chain seq x y z
N MET A 1 56.66 16.70 -0.03
CA MET A 1 55.50 16.46 0.86
C MET A 1 54.20 17.14 0.40
N LYS A 2 54.23 18.19 -0.45
CA LYS A 2 53.02 18.93 -0.88
C LYS A 2 52.07 18.22 -1.86
N LYS A 3 52.47 17.09 -2.46
CA LYS A 3 51.67 16.37 -3.48
C LYS A 3 50.70 15.32 -2.90
N PHE A 4 50.85 14.96 -1.61
CA PHE A 4 49.97 13.98 -0.97
C PHE A 4 48.66 14.59 -0.46
N TYR A 5 48.62 15.90 -0.20
CA TYR A 5 47.40 16.57 0.26
C TYR A 5 46.31 16.65 -0.83
N MET A 6 46.69 16.56 -2.11
CA MET A 6 45.75 16.67 -3.23
C MET A 6 44.91 15.39 -3.41
N VAL A 7 45.45 14.22 -3.02
CA VAL A 7 44.73 12.92 -3.10
C VAL A 7 43.72 12.78 -1.96
N ALA A 8 44.04 13.31 -0.77
CA ALA A 8 43.12 13.29 0.38
C ALA A 8 41.88 14.18 0.17
N LEU A 9 42.01 15.27 -0.60
CA LEU A 9 40.89 16.18 -0.90
C LEU A 9 39.87 15.57 -1.88
N LEU A 10 40.30 14.65 -2.76
CA LEU A 10 39.42 14.03 -3.76
C LEU A 10 38.50 12.94 -3.16
N ALA A 11 38.89 12.34 -2.03
CA ALA A 11 38.12 11.28 -1.37
C ALA A 11 36.88 11.78 -0.61
N MET A 12 36.77 13.09 -0.34
CA MET A 12 35.65 13.67 0.41
C MET A 12 34.39 13.93 -0.44
N PHE A 13 34.45 13.72 -1.76
CA PHE A 13 33.31 13.91 -2.67
C PHE A 13 32.50 12.63 -2.97
N ALA A 14 32.82 11.50 -2.33
CA ALA A 14 32.06 10.26 -2.48
C ALA A 14 30.81 10.24 -1.58
N ILE A 15 30.03 11.32 -1.56
CA ILE A 15 28.70 11.28 -0.95
C ILE A 15 27.84 10.43 -1.88
N GLY A 16 27.63 9.17 -1.49
CA GLY A 16 26.79 8.25 -2.23
C GLY A 16 25.41 8.86 -2.42
N VAL A 17 25.02 9.10 -3.67
CA VAL A 17 23.61 9.32 -4.03
C VAL A 17 22.91 7.99 -3.79
N SER A 18 22.36 7.79 -2.60
CA SER A 18 21.39 6.74 -2.36
C SER A 18 20.14 7.07 -3.18
N ALA A 19 19.80 6.23 -4.15
CA ALA A 19 18.53 6.34 -4.85
C ALA A 19 17.40 6.22 -3.82
N GLN A 20 16.50 7.21 -3.77
CA GLN A 20 15.35 7.16 -2.89
C GLN A 20 14.43 6.03 -3.38
N THR A 21 14.28 4.98 -2.57
CA THR A 21 13.49 3.80 -2.93
C THR A 21 12.06 3.97 -2.45
N TYR A 22 11.19 4.47 -3.33
CA TYR A 22 9.76 4.52 -3.02
C TYR A 22 9.05 3.22 -3.42
N SER A 23 8.39 2.60 -2.45
CA SER A 23 7.69 1.32 -2.65
C SER A 23 6.29 1.46 -3.22
N PHE A 24 5.71 2.68 -3.22
CA PHE A 24 4.34 2.90 -3.65
C PHE A 24 4.17 4.14 -4.54
N LEU A 25 3.31 4.04 -5.54
CA LEU A 25 2.67 5.18 -6.20
C LEU A 25 1.32 5.41 -5.54
N THR A 26 1.09 6.61 -5.01
CA THR A 26 -0.19 7.01 -4.42
C THR A 26 -0.92 7.93 -5.36
N VAL A 27 -2.20 7.62 -5.59
CA VAL A 27 -3.14 8.47 -6.30
C VAL A 27 -4.10 9.09 -5.30
N GLU A 28 -4.24 10.40 -5.36
CA GLU A 28 -5.22 11.15 -4.60
C GLU A 28 -6.28 11.72 -5.53
N THR A 29 -7.55 11.52 -5.16
CA THR A 29 -8.70 12.09 -5.86
C THR A 29 -9.14 13.43 -5.26
N SER A 30 -9.98 14.18 -5.97
CA SER A 30 -10.44 15.53 -5.60
C SER A 30 -11.24 15.57 -4.28
N ASP A 31 -11.75 14.44 -3.83
CA ASP A 31 -12.39 14.26 -2.52
C ASP A 31 -11.38 13.98 -1.38
N GLY A 32 -10.08 13.98 -1.68
CA GLY A 32 -9.00 13.69 -0.74
C GLY A 32 -8.78 12.19 -0.49
N ALA A 33 -9.53 11.30 -1.16
CA ALA A 33 -9.29 9.87 -1.01
C ALA A 33 -7.96 9.47 -1.65
N GLN A 34 -7.20 8.62 -0.96
CA GLN A 34 -5.89 8.16 -1.42
C GLN A 34 -5.88 6.64 -1.61
N ARG A 35 -5.23 6.20 -2.70
CA ARG A 35 -5.00 4.78 -3.00
C ARG A 35 -3.56 4.58 -3.42
N SER A 36 -2.86 3.67 -2.76
CA SER A 36 -1.48 3.33 -3.09
C SER A 36 -1.35 2.00 -3.83
N PHE A 37 -0.52 2.01 -4.87
CA PHE A 37 -0.16 0.89 -5.73
C PHE A 37 1.32 0.56 -5.50
N ALA A 38 1.68 -0.71 -5.33
CA ALA A 38 3.09 -1.10 -5.19
C ALA A 38 3.85 -0.79 -6.48
N THR A 39 5.04 -0.18 -6.41
CA THR A 39 5.82 0.26 -7.59
C THR A 39 6.40 -0.87 -8.42
N ASP A 40 6.35 -2.11 -7.94
CA ASP A 40 6.69 -3.30 -8.72
C ASP A 40 5.65 -3.50 -9.84
N GLN A 41 6.07 -3.32 -11.08
CA GLN A 41 5.26 -3.55 -12.29
C GLN A 41 3.96 -2.74 -12.35
N ILE A 42 4.04 -1.42 -12.17
CA ILE A 42 2.94 -0.50 -12.47
C ILE A 42 2.98 -0.08 -13.93
N TYR A 43 1.84 -0.19 -14.61
CA TYR A 43 1.59 0.44 -15.90
C TYR A 43 0.47 1.47 -15.78
N ILE A 44 0.70 2.66 -16.32
CA ILE A 44 -0.32 3.71 -16.40
C ILE A 44 -0.64 3.92 -17.88
N THR A 45 -1.91 3.80 -18.22
CA THR A 45 -2.44 4.12 -19.56
C THR A 45 -3.60 5.09 -19.43
N PHE A 46 -3.96 5.74 -20.53
CA PHE A 46 -5.13 6.61 -20.59
C PHE A 46 -6.10 6.03 -21.60
N SER A 47 -7.35 5.81 -21.18
CA SER A 47 -8.39 5.34 -22.08
C SER A 47 -9.03 6.51 -22.83
N ASN A 48 -9.71 6.19 -23.94
CA ASN A 48 -10.46 7.19 -24.72
C ASN A 48 -11.62 7.83 -23.95
N ASP A 49 -12.03 7.24 -22.81
CA ASP A 49 -13.12 7.73 -21.96
C ASP A 49 -12.65 8.76 -20.92
N ASN A 50 -11.50 9.40 -21.14
CA ASN A 50 -10.91 10.39 -20.25
C ASN A 50 -10.60 9.85 -18.83
N ASN A 51 -10.20 8.58 -18.78
CA ASN A 51 -9.82 7.90 -17.55
C ASN A 51 -8.33 7.54 -17.59
N MET A 52 -7.68 7.62 -16.43
CA MET A 52 -6.40 6.99 -16.17
C MET A 52 -6.63 5.55 -15.72
N VAL A 53 -5.94 4.59 -16.34
CA VAL A 53 -5.98 3.18 -15.99
C VAL A 53 -4.63 2.78 -15.42
N ILE A 54 -4.62 2.29 -14.18
CA ILE A 54 -3.46 1.74 -13.50
C ILE A 54 -3.59 0.22 -13.49
N SER A 55 -2.57 -0.47 -14.00
CA SER A 55 -2.45 -1.94 -13.96
C SER A 55 -1.27 -2.33 -13.09
N THR A 56 -1.46 -3.29 -12.20
CA THR A 56 -0.38 -3.89 -11.40
C THR A 56 -0.12 -5.33 -11.83
N GLY A 57 1.14 -5.67 -12.14
CA GLY A 57 1.57 -7.00 -12.57
C GLY A 57 1.88 -7.13 -14.07
N ALA A 58 2.66 -8.14 -14.44
CA ALA A 58 3.20 -8.38 -15.80
C ALA A 58 2.15 -8.63 -16.90
N THR A 59 0.87 -8.79 -16.55
CA THR A 59 -0.22 -9.03 -17.50
C THR A 59 -1.30 -7.97 -17.32
N THR A 60 -1.47 -7.16 -18.35
CA THR A 60 -2.60 -6.25 -18.53
C THR A 60 -3.91 -7.02 -18.45
N GLY A 61 -4.59 -7.00 -17.30
CA GLY A 61 -5.95 -7.54 -17.21
C GLY A 61 -6.43 -8.05 -15.85
N THR A 62 -5.55 -8.39 -14.90
CA THR A 62 -6.04 -9.05 -13.67
C THR A 62 -6.45 -8.06 -12.57
N ASP A 63 -5.81 -6.89 -12.47
CA ASP A 63 -6.16 -5.83 -11.52
C ASP A 63 -5.96 -4.44 -12.15
N ASN A 64 -6.95 -3.98 -12.91
CA ASN A 64 -6.96 -2.63 -13.49
C ASN A 64 -7.82 -1.71 -12.64
N VAL A 65 -7.27 -0.58 -12.22
CA VAL A 65 -8.02 0.50 -11.56
C VAL A 65 -8.17 1.67 -12.52
N SER A 66 -9.41 1.94 -12.92
CA SER A 66 -9.77 3.11 -13.73
C SER A 66 -10.15 4.28 -12.82
N ILE A 67 -9.56 5.44 -13.05
CA ILE A 67 -9.76 6.69 -12.30
C ILE A 67 -10.12 7.78 -13.30
N PRO A 68 -11.29 8.44 -13.18
CA PRO A 68 -11.62 9.59 -14.01
C PRO A 68 -10.59 10.70 -13.84
N LEU A 69 -10.04 11.21 -14.96
CA LEU A 69 -9.05 12.28 -14.92
C LEU A 69 -9.61 13.54 -14.24
N ALA A 70 -10.91 13.80 -14.39
CA ALA A 70 -11.60 14.92 -13.72
C ALA A 70 -11.62 14.79 -12.19
N SER A 71 -11.51 13.58 -11.66
CA SER A 71 -11.42 13.32 -10.22
C SER A 71 -9.98 13.23 -9.72
N LEU A 72 -8.97 13.22 -10.59
CA LEU A 72 -7.57 13.09 -10.20
C LEU A 72 -7.07 14.41 -9.63
N ASN A 73 -6.63 14.42 -8.37
CA ASN A 73 -6.02 15.59 -7.75
C ASN A 73 -4.51 15.58 -7.94
N ARG A 74 -3.83 14.52 -7.49
CA ARG A 74 -2.37 14.38 -7.60
C ARG A 74 -1.92 12.92 -7.55
N MET A 75 -0.69 12.71 -8.00
CA MET A 75 0.03 11.44 -7.84
C MET A 75 1.39 11.70 -7.19
N PHE A 76 1.79 10.85 -6.25
CA PHE A 76 3.10 10.98 -5.60
C PHE A 76 3.62 9.62 -5.14
N PHE A 77 4.94 9.48 -5.14
CA PHE A 77 5.59 8.29 -4.61
C PHE A 77 5.68 8.36 -3.07
N SER A 78 5.49 7.22 -2.41
CA SER A 78 5.49 7.10 -0.96
C SER A 78 6.20 5.83 -0.52
N GLU A 79 6.87 5.89 0.64
CA GLU A 79 7.42 4.71 1.31
C GLU A 79 6.31 3.89 2.00
N VAL A 80 5.20 4.53 2.36
CA VAL A 80 4.08 3.92 3.09
C VAL A 80 2.81 3.94 2.23
N ALA A 81 2.13 2.80 2.14
CA ALA A 81 0.85 2.71 1.46
C ALA A 81 -0.25 3.47 2.22
N THR A 82 -1.09 4.18 1.48
CA THR A 82 -2.25 4.93 1.95
C THR A 82 -3.54 4.24 1.53
N GLY A 83 -4.55 4.27 2.40
CA GLY A 83 -5.88 3.72 2.13
C GLY A 83 -6.08 2.26 2.55
N ILE A 84 -7.31 1.79 2.30
CA ILE A 84 -7.77 0.43 2.61
C ILE A 84 -7.45 -0.50 1.44
N ARG A 85 -6.55 -1.49 1.59
CA ARG A 85 -6.35 -2.55 0.58
C ARG A 85 -7.61 -3.43 0.45
N ASN A 86 -7.80 -4.02 -0.72
CA ASN A 86 -8.86 -4.95 -1.17
C ASN A 86 -9.80 -5.52 -0.10
N THR A 87 -11.08 -5.69 -0.44
CA THR A 87 -12.02 -6.44 0.38
C THR A 87 -11.61 -7.92 0.40
N LEU A 88 -11.02 -8.36 1.51
CA LEU A 88 -10.73 -9.76 1.77
C LEU A 88 -12.04 -10.51 1.98
N THR A 89 -12.18 -11.66 1.33
CA THR A 89 -13.39 -12.50 1.44
C THR A 89 -13.18 -13.70 2.35
N GLN A 90 -11.93 -14.00 2.70
CA GLN A 90 -11.58 -15.04 3.64
C GLN A 90 -10.50 -14.55 4.64
N PRO A 91 -10.55 -14.98 5.92
CA PRO A 91 -9.49 -14.70 6.89
C PRO A 91 -8.11 -15.20 6.47
N SER A 92 -8.04 -16.20 5.57
CA SER A 92 -6.81 -16.73 4.96
C SER A 92 -6.15 -15.79 3.96
N ASP A 93 -6.87 -14.77 3.45
CA ASP A 93 -6.31 -13.74 2.57
C ASP A 93 -5.34 -12.80 3.34
N LEU A 94 -5.29 -12.90 4.68
CA LEU A 94 -4.28 -12.26 5.55
C LEU A 94 -2.98 -13.08 5.64
N SER A 95 -2.81 -14.12 4.83
CA SER A 95 -1.59 -14.93 4.74
C SER A 95 -0.32 -14.12 4.46
N ALA A 96 -0.44 -12.94 3.84
CA ALA A 96 0.67 -12.01 3.63
C ALA A 96 1.18 -11.33 4.93
N LEU A 97 0.41 -11.37 6.03
CA LEU A 97 0.88 -10.87 7.32
C LEU A 97 1.78 -11.92 7.98
N ALA A 98 2.92 -11.51 8.50
CA ALA A 98 3.78 -12.37 9.30
C ALA A 98 3.08 -12.77 10.61
N ASP A 99 3.34 -14.00 11.08
CA ASP A 99 2.91 -14.42 12.41
C ASP A 99 3.50 -13.50 13.47
N GLY A 100 2.72 -13.22 14.52
CA GLY A 100 3.11 -12.23 15.52
C GLY A 100 2.72 -10.78 15.19
N THR A 101 2.18 -10.52 13.99
CA THR A 101 1.69 -9.18 13.63
C THR A 101 0.48 -8.79 14.46
N MET A 102 0.52 -7.60 15.08
CA MET A 102 -0.62 -7.02 15.80
C MET A 102 -1.68 -6.52 14.82
N VAL A 103 -2.91 -6.95 15.04
CA VAL A 103 -4.07 -6.67 14.19
C VAL A 103 -5.19 -6.07 15.04
N THR A 104 -5.77 -4.99 14.55
CA THR A 104 -6.93 -4.35 15.19
C THR A 104 -8.11 -4.35 14.22
N ILE A 105 -9.27 -4.81 14.67
CA ILE A 105 -10.49 -4.92 13.88
C ILE A 105 -11.49 -3.87 14.38
N TYR A 106 -12.06 -3.13 13.45
CA TYR A 106 -13.07 -2.10 13.67
C TYR A 106 -14.34 -2.46 12.91
N ASP A 107 -15.49 -2.02 13.43
CA ASP A 107 -16.72 -2.00 12.66
C ASP A 107 -16.73 -0.85 11.64
N MET A 108 -17.79 -0.79 10.83
CA MET A 108 -17.98 0.26 9.82
C MET A 108 -18.21 1.65 10.40
N THR A 109 -18.51 1.76 11.70
CA THR A 109 -18.63 3.04 12.41
C THR A 109 -17.30 3.51 13.00
N GLY A 110 -16.24 2.70 12.87
CA GLY A 110 -14.91 2.99 13.39
C GLY A 110 -14.71 2.57 14.85
N LYS A 111 -15.67 1.87 15.46
CA LYS A 111 -15.51 1.34 16.81
C LYS A 111 -14.59 0.13 16.79
N GLN A 112 -13.58 0.12 17.66
CA GLN A 112 -12.70 -1.02 17.84
C GLN A 112 -13.48 -2.19 18.46
N LEU A 113 -13.48 -3.33 17.79
CA LEU A 113 -14.14 -4.54 18.26
C LEU A 113 -13.16 -5.54 18.87
N LEU A 114 -12.00 -5.71 18.22
CA LEU A 114 -11.02 -6.71 18.61
C LEU A 114 -9.59 -6.21 18.36
N ARG A 115 -8.68 -6.56 19.25
CA ARG A 115 -7.24 -6.41 19.06
C ARG A 115 -6.59 -7.74 19.35
N THR A 116 -5.90 -8.30 18.36
CA THR A 116 -5.35 -9.65 18.42
C THR A 116 -4.05 -9.73 17.64
N THR A 117 -3.31 -10.81 17.82
CA THR A 117 -2.12 -11.11 17.03
C THR A 117 -2.47 -12.17 16.00
N LYS A 118 -1.95 -12.03 14.77
CA LYS A 118 -2.07 -13.08 13.75
C LYS A 118 -1.28 -14.32 14.19
N GLN A 119 -1.91 -15.49 14.16
CA GLN A 119 -1.27 -16.77 14.44
C GLN A 119 -1.66 -17.78 13.35
N GLY A 120 -0.67 -18.39 12.69
CA GLY A 120 -0.91 -19.36 11.63
C GLY A 120 -1.67 -18.75 10.43
N ASN A 121 -2.67 -19.48 9.92
CA ASN A 121 -3.35 -19.14 8.67
C ASN A 121 -4.54 -18.17 8.82
N GLY A 122 -4.79 -17.56 9.99
CA GLY A 122 -5.96 -16.70 10.14
C GLY A 122 -5.96 -15.76 11.34
N LEU A 123 -7.05 -15.00 11.44
CA LEU A 123 -7.40 -14.19 12.61
C LEU A 123 -8.54 -14.86 13.38
N PRO A 124 -8.55 -14.78 14.72
CA PRO A 124 -9.64 -15.29 15.55
C PRO A 124 -10.90 -14.43 15.35
N THR A 125 -11.66 -14.74 14.30
CA THR A 125 -12.83 -13.98 13.84
C THR A 125 -14.15 -14.68 14.15
N GLU A 126 -14.10 -15.85 14.78
CA GLU A 126 -15.27 -16.69 15.09
C GLU A 126 -16.29 -16.01 16.01
N SER A 127 -15.85 -15.06 16.83
CA SER A 127 -16.70 -14.28 17.73
C SER A 127 -17.34 -13.05 17.06
N LEU A 128 -16.95 -12.73 15.82
CA LEU A 128 -17.48 -11.60 15.09
C LEU A 128 -18.70 -12.03 14.26
N PRO A 129 -19.83 -11.29 14.34
CA PRO A 129 -20.97 -11.53 13.46
C PRO A 129 -20.58 -11.45 11.98
N LYS A 130 -21.38 -12.08 11.12
CA LYS A 130 -21.22 -11.95 9.66
C LYS A 130 -21.42 -10.49 9.25
N GLY A 131 -20.55 -9.98 8.38
CA GLY A 131 -20.59 -8.57 7.99
C GLY A 131 -19.26 -8.00 7.53
N LEU A 132 -19.26 -6.69 7.25
CA LEU A 132 -18.09 -5.96 6.78
C LEU A 132 -17.33 -5.32 7.94
N TYR A 133 -16.01 -5.45 7.92
CA TYR A 133 -15.10 -4.96 8.96
C TYR A 133 -13.90 -4.24 8.34
N ILE A 134 -13.26 -3.41 9.16
CA ILE A 134 -12.01 -2.73 8.83
C ILE A 134 -10.90 -3.36 9.68
N ILE A 135 -9.84 -3.84 9.04
CA ILE A 135 -8.68 -4.44 9.69
C ILE A 135 -7.50 -3.49 9.54
N LYS A 136 -6.82 -3.19 10.65
CA LYS A 136 -5.58 -2.42 10.66
C LYS A 136 -4.42 -3.27 11.17
N ALA A 137 -3.36 -3.40 10.38
CA ALA A 137 -2.15 -4.16 10.70
C ALA A 137 -0.93 -3.55 10.01
N ASN A 138 0.21 -3.40 10.70
CA ASN A 138 1.46 -2.86 10.14
C ASN A 138 1.30 -1.56 9.33
N GLY A 139 0.49 -0.61 9.82
CA GLY A 139 0.21 0.65 9.12
C GLY A 139 -0.74 0.53 7.91
N MET A 140 -1.07 -0.69 7.48
CA MET A 140 -2.05 -0.96 6.45
C MET A 140 -3.44 -1.08 7.04
N THR A 141 -4.44 -0.60 6.29
CA THR A 141 -5.85 -0.84 6.58
C THR A 141 -6.44 -1.70 5.47
N GLN A 142 -7.35 -2.63 5.75
CA GLN A 142 -8.01 -3.50 4.77
C GLN A 142 -9.48 -3.69 5.11
N LYS A 143 -10.34 -3.95 4.11
CA LYS A 143 -11.74 -4.35 4.35
C LYS A 143 -11.78 -5.87 4.39
N MET A 144 -12.58 -6.43 5.30
CA MET A 144 -12.82 -7.87 5.34
C MET A 144 -14.31 -8.14 5.48
N TYR A 145 -14.84 -9.03 4.65
CA TYR A 145 -16.20 -9.52 4.78
C TYR A 145 -16.18 -10.91 5.42
N ILE A 146 -16.81 -11.04 6.60
CA ILE A 146 -16.98 -12.31 7.30
C ILE A 146 -18.30 -12.94 6.84
N ARG A 147 -18.22 -14.17 6.30
CA ARG A 147 -19.34 -14.91 5.69
C ARG A 147 -20.14 -15.76 6.65
#